data_AF-A0A7Y5B9X8-F1
#
_entry.id   AF-A0A7Y5B9X8-F1
#
_cell.length_a   1.000
_cell.length_b   1.000
_cell.length_c   1.000
_cell.angle_alpha   90.00
_cell.angle_beta   90.00
_cell.angle_gamma   90.00
#
_symmetry.space_group_name_H-M   'P 1'
#
loop_
_entity.id
_entity.type
_entity.pdbx_description
1 polymer ?
#
loop_
_entity_poly.entity_id
_entity_poly.type
_entity_poly.pdbx_seq_one_letter_code
_entity_poly.pdbx_strand_id
1 'polypeptide(L)'
;MSKKTILLFLILITSSIILQNCMNCDDCNISAAPKQLKIVNNKGENLVFGDKKKYDPLDIEIKNNLNQEVEFFTNTTDETIDFTFSTNADTYYVFLTPSEKETITFTYTKEKNVDCCNDFDVTKSTSLNGVLISNYDLINIVK
;
A
#
# COMPACT_ATOMS: atom_id res chain seq x y z
N MET A 1 -13.38 -48.98 44.42
CA MET A 1 -13.22 -47.83 43.49
C MET A 1 -13.29 -48.35 42.06
N SER A 2 -14.20 -47.79 41.26
CA SER A 2 -14.57 -48.31 39.94
C SER A 2 -13.49 -48.02 38.88
N LYS A 3 -13.08 -49.03 38.11
CA LYS A 3 -12.14 -48.93 36.98
C LYS A 3 -12.60 -47.95 35.88
N LYS A 4 -13.83 -47.45 35.93
CA LYS A 4 -14.39 -46.49 34.98
C LYS A 4 -14.00 -45.03 35.26
N THR A 5 -13.50 -44.70 36.45
CA THR A 5 -13.16 -43.31 36.80
C THR A 5 -11.75 -42.92 36.36
N ILE A 6 -10.89 -43.88 36.03
CA ILE A 6 -9.49 -43.63 35.66
C ILE A 6 -9.36 -43.24 34.17
N LEU A 7 -10.29 -43.68 33.31
CA LEU A 7 -10.21 -43.42 31.86
C LEU A 7 -10.69 -42.00 31.48
N LEU A 8 -11.54 -41.36 32.28
CA LEU A 8 -12.03 -40.01 31.98
C LEU A 8 -11.02 -38.90 32.31
N PHE A 9 -10.03 -39.17 33.16
CA PHE A 9 -8.99 -38.20 33.50
C PHE A 9 -7.84 -38.14 32.49
N LEU A 10 -7.72 -39.14 31.60
CA LEU A 10 -6.67 -39.16 30.57
C LEU A 10 -7.07 -38.46 29.26
N ILE A 11 -8.35 -38.14 29.08
CA ILE A 11 -8.87 -37.52 27.84
C ILE A 11 -8.86 -35.99 27.92
N LEU A 12 -8.67 -35.41 29.11
CA LEU A 12 -8.62 -33.95 29.31
C LEU A 12 -7.23 -33.31 29.13
N ILE A 13 -6.18 -34.11 28.84
CA ILE A 13 -4.80 -33.60 28.70
C ILE A 13 -4.38 -33.45 27.24
N THR A 14 -5.18 -33.92 26.28
CA THR A 14 -5.02 -33.51 24.87
C THR A 14 -5.85 -32.26 24.58
N SER A 15 -5.79 -31.27 25.47
CA SER A 15 -6.07 -29.90 25.06
C SER A 15 -4.86 -29.50 24.25
N SER A 16 -4.99 -29.66 22.94
CA SER A 16 -4.03 -29.27 21.93
C SER A 16 -3.62 -27.82 22.21
N ILE A 17 -2.52 -27.66 22.93
CA ILE A 17 -1.75 -26.43 22.91
C ILE A 17 -1.17 -26.40 21.50
N ILE A 18 -1.96 -25.95 20.54
CA ILE A 18 -1.45 -25.44 19.29
C ILE A 18 -0.69 -24.18 19.72
N LEU A 19 0.54 -24.38 20.18
CA LEU A 19 1.55 -23.35 20.22
C LEU A 19 1.58 -22.82 18.80
N GLN A 20 0.91 -21.70 18.57
CA GLN A 20 1.12 -20.87 17.40
C GLN A 20 2.58 -20.42 17.51
N ASN A 21 3.48 -21.26 16.98
CA ASN A 21 4.91 -20.97 16.89
C ASN A 21 5.04 -19.89 15.83
N CYS A 22 4.74 -18.65 16.20
CA CYS A 22 5.14 -17.48 15.44
C CYS A 22 6.66 -17.55 15.32
N MET A 23 7.18 -17.61 14.09
CA MET A 23 8.62 -17.54 13.90
C MET A 23 9.10 -16.16 14.38
N ASN A 24 10.27 -16.11 15.04
CA ASN A 24 10.89 -14.84 15.39
C ASN A 24 11.39 -14.20 14.10
N CYS A 25 10.56 -13.35 13.52
CA CYS A 25 10.81 -12.73 12.24
C CYS A 25 11.22 -11.28 12.42
N ASP A 26 12.46 -11.08 12.88
CA ASP A 26 13.06 -9.74 12.95
C ASP A 26 13.07 -9.04 11.57
N ASP A 27 12.96 -9.80 10.48
CA ASP A 27 12.93 -9.31 9.09
C ASP A 27 11.53 -9.27 8.43
N CYS A 28 10.43 -9.61 9.10
CA CYS A 28 9.07 -9.46 8.50
C CYS A 28 8.56 -8.01 8.57
N ASN A 29 9.44 -7.02 8.48
CA ASN A 29 9.05 -5.62 8.41
C ASN A 29 8.52 -5.33 7.01
N ILE A 30 7.25 -5.68 6.78
CA ILE A 30 6.55 -5.45 5.51
C ILE A 30 6.33 -3.94 5.40
N SER A 31 7.23 -3.27 4.70
CA SER A 31 7.03 -1.89 4.29
C SER A 31 5.98 -1.84 3.19
N ALA A 32 5.16 -0.79 3.22
CA ALA A 32 4.32 -0.40 2.10
C ALA A 32 5.11 -0.45 0.78
N ALA A 33 4.61 -1.18 -0.22
CA ALA A 33 5.20 -1.17 -1.56
C ALA A 33 5.11 0.25 -2.14
N PRO A 34 6.14 0.73 -2.86
CA PRO A 34 6.08 2.03 -3.51
C PRO A 34 4.92 2.08 -4.52
N LYS A 35 4.27 3.24 -4.63
CA LYS A 35 3.27 3.51 -5.65
C LYS A 35 3.90 4.28 -6.78
N GLN A 36 3.52 3.93 -8.00
CA GLN A 36 4.02 4.51 -9.23
C GLN A 36 2.94 5.35 -9.87
N LEU A 37 3.24 6.59 -10.22
CA LEU A 37 2.36 7.47 -10.97
C LEU A 37 2.83 7.58 -12.40
N LYS A 38 1.93 7.39 -13.34
CA LYS A 38 2.16 7.69 -14.76
C LYS A 38 1.12 8.69 -15.24
N ILE A 39 1.59 9.89 -15.58
CA ILE A 39 0.73 10.97 -16.05
C ILE A 39 0.71 10.88 -17.56
N VAL A 40 -0.47 10.64 -18.13
CA VAL A 40 -0.64 10.37 -19.57
C VAL A 40 -1.75 11.23 -20.15
N ASN A 41 -1.76 11.39 -21.47
CA ASN A 41 -2.92 11.93 -22.17
C ASN A 41 -3.94 10.84 -22.50
N ASN A 42 -5.06 11.22 -23.12
CA ASN A 42 -6.10 10.29 -23.60
C ASN A 42 -5.63 9.21 -24.60
N LYS A 43 -4.42 9.32 -25.16
CA LYS A 43 -3.80 8.31 -26.04
C LYS A 43 -2.82 7.40 -25.32
N GLY A 44 -2.58 7.62 -24.02
CA GLY A 44 -1.60 6.89 -23.22
C GLY A 44 -0.16 7.39 -23.38
N GLU A 45 0.07 8.52 -24.05
CA GLU A 45 1.42 9.10 -24.18
C GLU A 45 1.84 9.75 -22.86
N ASN A 46 3.08 9.51 -22.43
CA ASN A 46 3.62 10.06 -21.19
C ASN A 46 3.76 11.59 -21.27
N LEU A 47 3.27 12.29 -20.25
CA LEU A 47 3.28 13.75 -20.17
C LEU A 47 4.36 14.30 -19.23
N VAL A 48 5.11 13.44 -18.53
CA VAL A 48 6.27 13.85 -17.71
C VAL A 48 7.58 13.51 -18.42
N PHE A 49 7.63 12.36 -19.10
CA PHE A 49 8.83 11.84 -19.75
C PHE A 49 8.69 11.82 -21.29
N GLY A 50 9.82 11.83 -21.98
CA GLY A 50 9.89 11.72 -23.45
C GLY A 50 9.53 12.99 -24.22
N ASP A 51 9.36 12.84 -25.53
CA ASP A 51 9.18 13.96 -26.47
C ASP A 51 7.80 14.64 -26.39
N LYS A 52 6.85 14.01 -25.70
CA LYS A 52 5.49 14.53 -25.49
C LYS A 52 5.33 15.16 -24.10
N LYS A 53 6.42 15.36 -23.36
CA LYS A 53 6.38 15.95 -22.02
C LYS A 53 5.67 17.31 -22.04
N LYS A 54 4.74 17.47 -21.10
CA LYS A 54 4.00 18.69 -20.79
C LYS A 54 4.37 19.21 -19.40
N TYR A 55 4.63 18.31 -18.45
CA TYR A 55 4.96 18.62 -17.07
C TYR A 55 6.45 18.41 -16.83
N ASP A 56 7.08 19.32 -16.08
CA ASP A 56 8.43 19.13 -15.58
C ASP A 56 8.35 18.32 -14.27
N PRO A 57 9.07 17.20 -14.13
CA PRO A 57 9.07 16.45 -12.87
C PRO A 57 9.55 17.28 -11.66
N LEU A 58 10.33 18.35 -11.86
CA LEU A 58 10.77 19.24 -10.79
C LEU A 58 9.67 20.15 -10.25
N ASP A 59 8.60 20.36 -11.02
CA ASP A 59 7.45 21.19 -10.62
C ASP A 59 6.36 20.36 -9.92
N ILE A 60 6.54 19.04 -9.84
CA ILE A 60 5.56 18.14 -9.24
C ILE A 60 5.73 18.14 -7.72
N GLU A 61 4.62 18.32 -7.01
CA GLU A 61 4.58 18.20 -5.55
C GLU A 61 3.59 17.11 -5.16
N ILE A 62 3.95 16.28 -4.17
CA ILE A 62 3.03 15.34 -3.54
C ILE A 62 2.90 15.73 -2.07
N LYS A 63 1.66 15.95 -1.61
CA LYS A 63 1.34 16.23 -0.21
C LYS A 63 0.31 15.25 0.30
N ASN A 64 0.40 14.82 1.55
CA ASN A 64 -0.65 14.03 2.16
C ASN A 64 -1.78 14.91 2.75
N ASN A 65 -2.84 14.29 3.26
CA ASN A 65 -3.95 15.00 3.93
C ASN A 65 -3.58 15.67 5.25
N LEU A 66 -2.38 15.42 5.78
CA LEU A 66 -1.79 16.14 6.90
C LEU A 66 -0.94 17.34 6.45
N ASN A 67 -0.98 17.67 5.15
CA ASN A 67 -0.20 18.74 4.51
C ASN A 67 1.32 18.54 4.64
N GLN A 68 1.77 17.30 4.78
CA GLN A 68 3.19 16.95 4.77
C GLN A 68 3.61 16.65 3.34
N GLU A 69 4.78 17.17 2.95
CA GLU A 69 5.40 16.80 1.68
C GLU A 69 5.81 15.33 1.71
N VAL A 70 5.57 14.66 0.60
CA VAL A 70 5.90 13.26 0.37
C VAL A 70 7.04 13.23 -0.64
N GLU A 71 8.18 12.68 -0.20
CA GLU A 71 9.32 12.47 -1.08
C GLU A 71 8.93 11.48 -2.19
N PHE A 72 9.35 11.79 -3.41
CA PHE A 72 9.17 10.93 -4.57
C PHE A 72 10.45 10.89 -5.39
N PHE A 73 10.56 9.86 -6.21
CA PHE A 73 11.67 9.64 -7.12
C PHE A 73 11.15 9.54 -8.54
N THR A 74 11.94 10.00 -9.50
CA THR A 74 11.65 9.77 -10.91
C THR A 74 12.32 8.47 -11.35
N ASN A 75 11.53 7.53 -11.85
CA ASN A 75 12.03 6.30 -12.45
C ASN A 75 11.99 6.46 -13.96
N THR A 76 13.13 6.76 -14.55
CA THR A 76 13.26 7.00 -16.00
C THR A 76 13.15 5.73 -16.84
N THR A 77 13.35 4.56 -16.24
CA THR A 77 13.24 3.28 -16.95
C THR A 77 11.77 2.91 -17.20
N ASP A 78 10.93 3.10 -16.18
CA ASP A 78 9.49 2.82 -16.26
C ASP A 78 8.67 4.07 -16.66
N GLU A 79 9.35 5.22 -16.68
CA GLU A 79 8.80 6.56 -16.91
C GLU A 79 7.69 6.91 -15.92
N THR A 80 7.96 6.69 -14.64
CA THR A 80 7.03 6.90 -13.53
C THR A 80 7.59 7.85 -12.47
N ILE A 81 6.69 8.33 -11.63
CA ILE A 81 7.01 9.00 -10.37
C ILE A 81 6.67 8.03 -9.25
N ASP A 82 7.69 7.60 -8.53
CA ASP A 82 7.58 6.57 -7.51
C ASP A 82 7.61 7.23 -6.13
N PHE A 83 6.61 6.95 -5.30
CA PHE A 83 6.53 7.49 -3.95
C PHE A 83 6.07 6.42 -2.96
N THR A 84 6.55 6.52 -1.73
CA THR A 84 6.13 5.64 -0.65
C THR A 84 4.97 6.28 0.08
N PHE A 85 3.87 5.55 0.21
CA PHE A 85 2.76 6.01 1.02
C PHE A 85 3.03 5.79 2.51
N SER A 86 2.51 6.68 3.33
CA SER A 86 2.47 6.58 4.78
C SER A 86 1.18 5.91 5.24
N THR A 87 1.27 4.99 6.20
CA THR A 87 0.10 4.35 6.82
C THR A 87 -0.71 5.32 7.68
N ASN A 88 -0.14 6.47 8.03
CA ASN A 88 -0.79 7.52 8.82
C ASN A 88 -1.59 8.50 7.93
N ALA A 89 -1.54 8.32 6.60
CA ALA A 89 -2.27 9.13 5.65
C ALA A 89 -2.95 8.26 4.58
N ASP A 90 -4.23 8.49 4.37
CA ASP A 90 -5.05 7.78 3.39
C ASP A 90 -5.27 8.56 2.11
N THR A 91 -5.02 9.88 2.13
CA THR A 91 -5.28 10.76 1.00
C THR A 91 -4.04 11.57 0.65
N TYR A 92 -3.76 11.65 -0.64
CA TYR A 92 -2.60 12.29 -1.25
C TYR A 92 -3.08 13.25 -2.33
N TYR A 93 -2.41 14.39 -2.41
CA TYR A 93 -2.63 15.44 -3.38
C TYR A 93 -1.38 15.52 -4.26
N VAL A 94 -1.56 15.23 -5.55
CA VAL A 94 -0.50 15.34 -6.55
C VAL A 94 -0.74 16.62 -7.33
N PHE A 95 0.15 17.59 -7.15
CA PHE A 95 0.13 18.85 -7.87
C PHE A 95 1.06 18.71 -9.07
N LEU A 96 0.51 18.76 -10.28
CA LEU A 96 1.31 18.79 -11.51
C LEU A 96 1.74 20.21 -11.88
N THR A 97 0.95 21.19 -11.41
CA THR A 97 1.21 22.62 -11.42
C THR A 97 0.51 23.21 -10.17
N PRO A 98 0.73 24.49 -9.82
CA PRO A 98 0.01 25.12 -8.71
C PRO A 98 -1.53 25.15 -8.85
N SER A 99 -2.06 24.97 -10.08
CA SER A 99 -3.50 24.95 -10.36
C SER A 99 -4.05 23.57 -10.73
N GLU A 100 -3.20 22.63 -11.11
CA GLU A 100 -3.59 21.28 -11.50
C GLU A 100 -3.30 20.29 -10.36
N LYS A 101 -4.36 19.89 -9.65
CA LYS A 101 -4.29 18.98 -8.50
C LYS A 101 -5.11 17.72 -8.75
N GLU A 102 -4.50 16.58 -8.49
CA GLU A 102 -5.14 15.27 -8.44
C GLU A 102 -5.25 14.80 -6.99
N THR A 103 -6.33 14.08 -6.67
CA THR A 103 -6.53 13.49 -5.34
C THR A 103 -6.48 11.98 -5.45
N ILE A 104 -5.58 11.34 -4.74
CA ILE A 104 -5.49 9.89 -4.64
C ILE A 104 -5.89 9.51 -3.22
N THR A 105 -6.87 8.62 -3.08
CA THR A 105 -7.29 8.10 -1.78
C THR A 105 -7.18 6.59 -1.75
N PHE A 106 -6.54 6.07 -0.71
CA PHE A 106 -6.37 4.67 -0.42
C PHE A 106 -7.26 4.26 0.76
N THR A 107 -7.81 3.07 0.72
CA THR A 107 -8.41 2.43 1.89
C THR A 107 -7.55 1.26 2.30
N TYR A 108 -7.21 1.18 3.58
CA TYR A 108 -6.34 0.13 4.11
C TYR A 108 -7.08 -0.76 5.10
N THR A 109 -6.57 -1.97 5.25
CA THR A 109 -6.91 -2.86 6.35
C THR A 109 -5.65 -3.51 6.89
N LYS A 110 -5.66 -3.88 8.17
CA LYS A 110 -4.65 -4.76 8.74
C LYS A 110 -4.95 -6.20 8.31
N GLU A 111 -3.96 -6.87 7.74
CA GLU A 111 -3.97 -8.31 7.57
C GLU A 111 -2.90 -8.96 8.44
N LYS A 112 -3.18 -10.15 8.94
CA LYS A 112 -2.27 -10.90 9.78
C LYS A 112 -1.40 -11.79 8.91
N ASN A 113 -0.08 -11.66 9.04
CA ASN A 113 0.84 -12.64 8.50
C ASN A 113 0.73 -13.91 9.33
N VAL A 114 0.34 -15.03 8.70
CA VAL A 114 0.10 -16.30 9.40
C VAL A 114 1.42 -16.89 9.94
N ASP A 115 2.55 -16.61 9.29
CA ASP A 115 3.85 -17.18 9.62
C ASP A 115 4.60 -16.32 10.65
N CYS A 116 4.54 -14.98 10.51
CA CYS A 116 5.24 -14.04 11.39
C CYS A 116 4.33 -13.49 12.53
N CYS A 117 3.03 -13.80 12.52
CA CYS A 117 2.02 -13.32 13.47
C CYS A 117 1.92 -11.79 13.65
N ASN A 118 2.55 -11.01 12.78
CA ASN A 118 2.45 -9.56 12.78
C ASN A 118 1.33 -9.09 11.84
N ASP A 119 0.83 -7.89 12.11
CA ASP A 119 -0.13 -7.23 11.24
C ASP A 119 0.60 -6.32 10.25
N PHE A 120 0.15 -6.32 9.00
CA PHE A 120 0.66 -5.42 7.96
C PHE A 120 -0.49 -4.69 7.25
N ASP A 121 -0.22 -3.49 6.76
CA ASP A 121 -1.21 -2.70 6.04
C ASP A 121 -1.33 -3.18 4.60
N VAL A 122 -2.57 -3.51 4.20
CA VAL A 122 -2.92 -3.89 2.84
C VAL A 122 -3.85 -2.85 2.27
N THR A 123 -3.48 -2.28 1.12
CA THR A 123 -4.39 -1.43 0.34
C THR A 123 -5.52 -2.31 -0.20
N LYS A 124 -6.77 -1.96 0.11
CA LYS A 124 -7.98 -2.63 -0.39
C LYS A 124 -8.57 -1.96 -1.60
N SER A 125 -8.55 -0.64 -1.62
CA SER A 125 -9.05 0.15 -2.73
C SER A 125 -8.20 1.39 -2.93
N THR A 126 -8.10 1.79 -4.18
CA THR A 126 -7.49 3.05 -4.61
C THR A 126 -8.52 3.82 -5.42
N SER A 127 -8.66 5.10 -5.14
CA SER A 127 -9.47 6.01 -5.94
C SER A 127 -8.66 7.21 -6.41
N LEU A 128 -8.95 7.67 -7.62
CA LEU A 128 -8.38 8.87 -8.22
C LEU A 128 -9.53 9.86 -8.46
N ASN A 129 -9.44 11.04 -7.86
CA ASN A 129 -10.48 12.08 -7.85
C ASN A 129 -11.86 11.54 -7.44
N GLY A 130 -11.89 10.63 -6.47
CA GLY A 130 -13.10 9.99 -5.98
C GLY A 130 -13.65 8.86 -6.87
N VAL A 131 -13.01 8.58 -8.01
CA VAL A 131 -13.36 7.45 -8.87
C VAL A 131 -12.52 6.24 -8.49
N LEU A 132 -13.17 5.13 -8.17
CA LEU A 132 -12.48 3.87 -7.87
C LEU A 132 -11.71 3.39 -9.11
N ILE A 133 -10.43 3.09 -8.94
CA ILE A 133 -9.56 2.55 -9.99
C ILE A 133 -9.04 1.16 -9.58
N SER A 134 -8.35 0.50 -10.52
CA SER A 134 -7.68 -0.75 -10.20
C SER A 134 -6.64 -0.53 -9.10
N ASN A 135 -6.62 -1.43 -8.13
CA ASN A 135 -5.74 -1.35 -6.96
C ASN A 135 -4.37 -1.98 -7.25
N TYR A 136 -3.70 -1.49 -8.29
CA TYR A 136 -2.32 -1.86 -8.62
C TYR A 136 -1.34 -0.84 -8.03
N ASP A 137 -0.05 -1.15 -8.11
CA ASP A 137 0.99 -0.19 -7.70
C ASP A 137 1.13 0.96 -8.70
N LEU A 138 0.81 0.71 -9.97
CA LEU A 138 0.77 1.73 -11.02
C LEU A 138 -0.61 2.43 -11.08
N ILE A 139 -0.59 3.75 -10.92
CA ILE A 139 -1.73 4.65 -11.04
C ILE A 139 -1.56 5.52 -12.29
N ASN A 140 -2.47 5.39 -13.23
CA ASN A 140 -2.50 6.23 -14.43
C ASN A 140 -3.38 7.47 -14.19
N ILE A 141 -2.78 8.66 -14.33
CA ILE A 141 -3.48 9.94 -14.26
C ILE A 141 -3.66 10.45 -15.68
N VAL A 142 -4.90 10.48 -16.17
CA VAL A 142 -5.21 10.91 -17.54
C VAL A 142 -5.51 12.40 -17.57
N LYS A 143 -4.89 13.13 -18.49
CA LYS A 143 -5.05 14.58 -18.72
C LYS A 143 -5.47 14.93 -20.15
#